data_AF-T1A1D9-F1
#
_entry.id   AF-T1A1D9-F1
#
_cell.length_a   1.000
_cell.length_b   1.000
_cell.length_c   1.000
_cell.angle_alpha   90.00
_cell.angle_beta   90.00
_cell.angle_gamma   90.00
#
_symmetry.space_group_name_H-M   'P 1'
#
loop_
_entity.id
_entity.type
_entity.pdbx_description
1 polymer ?
#
loop_
_entity_poly.entity_id
_entity_poly.type
_entity_poly.pdbx_seq_one_letter_code
_entity_poly.pdbx_strand_id
1 'polypeptide(L)'
;MIEQPFPTSQRELVRAARGTATQSAFAKLLGVDRTCLSRYESEKLGAPTHVVNYCLKSVAERVCPGATESSDVQQALMHARRAVDTLERAAKTETRRPVRRRAKSAKKKSASKA
;
A
#
# COMPACT_ATOMS: atom_id res chain seq x y z
N MET A 1 8.96 15.75 -14.81
CA MET A 1 7.61 15.46 -14.26
C MET A 1 7.03 16.79 -13.84
N ILE A 2 5.88 17.20 -14.37
CA ILE A 2 5.23 18.44 -13.92
C ILE A 2 4.61 18.11 -12.58
N GLU A 3 5.23 18.58 -11.50
CA GLU A 3 4.60 18.60 -10.18
C GLU A 3 3.42 19.56 -10.26
N GLN A 4 2.21 19.04 -10.53
CA GLN A 4 1.03 19.85 -10.28
C GLN A 4 0.95 20.08 -8.77
N PRO A 5 0.94 21.34 -8.31
CA PRO A 5 0.82 21.64 -6.89
C PRO A 5 -0.49 21.03 -6.36
N PHE A 6 -0.44 20.52 -5.13
CA PHE A 6 -1.62 19.95 -4.49
C PHE A 6 -2.72 21.01 -4.40
N PRO A 7 -3.97 20.68 -4.76
CA PRO A 7 -5.05 21.66 -4.77
C PRO A 7 -5.26 22.27 -3.38
N THR A 8 -5.28 23.59 -3.31
CA THR A 8 -5.42 24.36 -2.06
C THR A 8 -6.83 24.92 -1.87
N SER A 9 -7.68 24.77 -2.89
CA SER A 9 -9.05 25.30 -2.91
C SER A 9 -10.04 24.27 -3.47
N GLN A 10 -11.33 24.46 -3.19
CA GLN A 10 -12.38 23.57 -3.72
C GLN A 10 -12.38 23.61 -5.25
N ARG A 11 -12.22 24.80 -5.85
CA ARG A 11 -12.12 24.97 -7.30
C ARG A 11 -10.99 24.11 -7.87
N GLU A 12 -9.79 24.23 -7.30
CA GLU A 12 -8.63 23.47 -7.75
C GLU A 12 -8.85 21.97 -7.59
N LEU A 13 -9.39 21.54 -6.45
CA LEU A 13 -9.67 20.15 -6.16
C LEU A 13 -10.65 19.53 -7.18
N VAL A 14 -11.76 20.21 -7.44
CA VAL A 14 -12.79 19.73 -8.38
C VAL A 14 -12.25 19.70 -9.81
N ARG A 15 -11.49 20.72 -10.22
CA ARG A 15 -10.88 20.77 -11.56
C ARG A 15 -9.79 19.71 -11.73
N ALA A 16 -8.94 19.51 -10.72
CA ALA A 16 -7.90 18.49 -10.72
C ALA A 16 -8.52 17.09 -10.83
N ALA A 17 -9.56 16.80 -10.03
CA ALA A 17 -10.27 15.53 -10.10
C ALA A 17 -10.94 15.31 -11.47
N ARG A 18 -11.63 16.32 -12.01
CA ARG A 18 -12.27 16.26 -13.33
C ARG A 18 -11.27 16.02 -14.46
N GLY A 19 -10.09 16.62 -14.38
CA GLY A 19 -9.07 16.53 -15.43
C GLY A 19 -9.61 17.02 -16.78
N THR A 20 -9.55 16.17 -17.79
CA THR A 20 -10.01 16.47 -19.16
C THR A 20 -11.48 16.17 -19.41
N ALA A 21 -12.19 15.55 -18.45
CA ALA A 21 -13.61 15.24 -18.61
C ALA A 21 -14.44 16.54 -18.73
N THR A 22 -15.50 16.50 -19.52
CA THR A 22 -16.44 17.63 -19.60
C THR A 22 -17.21 17.79 -18.28
N GLN A 23 -17.65 19.01 -17.96
CA GLN A 23 -18.49 19.24 -16.77
C GLN A 23 -19.74 18.35 -16.77
N SER A 24 -20.37 18.13 -17.92
CA SER A 24 -21.57 17.29 -18.02
C SER A 24 -21.28 15.82 -17.71
N ALA A 25 -20.14 15.28 -18.19
CA ALA A 25 -19.75 13.91 -17.92
C ALA A 25 -19.38 13.72 -16.44
N PHE A 26 -18.62 14.67 -15.87
CA PHE A 26 -18.20 14.61 -14.48
C PHE A 26 -19.35 14.82 -13.50
N ALA A 27 -20.30 15.69 -13.83
CA ALA A 27 -21.52 15.88 -13.04
C ALA A 27 -22.36 14.59 -12.98
N LYS A 28 -22.52 13.90 -14.11
CA LYS A 28 -23.17 12.57 -14.16
C LYS A 28 -22.44 11.53 -13.30
N LEU A 29 -21.11 11.49 -13.37
CA LEU A 29 -20.29 10.59 -12.55
C LEU A 29 -20.47 10.83 -11.05
N LEU A 30 -20.57 12.10 -10.65
CA LEU A 30 -20.79 12.51 -9.27
C LEU A 30 -22.26 12.41 -8.82
N GLY A 31 -23.20 12.18 -9.74
CA GLY A 31 -24.63 12.20 -9.43
C GLY A 31 -25.18 13.59 -9.08
N VAL A 32 -24.59 14.66 -9.62
CA VAL A 32 -25.00 16.05 -9.37
C VAL A 32 -25.40 16.75 -10.67
N ASP A 33 -26.13 17.86 -10.55
CA ASP A 33 -26.43 18.71 -11.70
C ASP A 33 -25.18 19.42 -12.24
N ARG A 34 -25.10 19.54 -13.57
CA ARG A 34 -24.04 20.30 -14.26
C ARG A 34 -23.95 21.74 -13.74
N THR A 35 -25.10 22.38 -13.47
CA THR A 35 -25.16 23.75 -12.96
C THR A 35 -24.56 23.85 -11.56
N CYS A 36 -24.85 22.87 -10.69
CA CYS A 36 -24.23 22.76 -9.37
C CYS A 36 -22.72 22.58 -9.49
N LEU A 37 -22.26 21.66 -10.36
CA LEU A 37 -20.83 21.47 -10.62
C LEU A 37 -20.15 22.77 -11.09
N SER A 38 -20.75 23.52 -12.00
CA SER A 38 -20.21 24.80 -12.46
C SER A 38 -20.09 25.83 -11.32
N ARG A 39 -21.00 25.80 -10.33
CA ARG A 39 -20.91 26.66 -9.14
C ARG A 39 -19.85 26.18 -8.16
N TYR A 40 -19.64 24.87 -8.04
CA TYR A 40 -18.54 24.30 -7.26
C TYR A 40 -17.17 24.71 -7.83
N GLU A 41 -17.01 24.62 -9.15
CA GLU A 41 -15.78 25.00 -9.88
C GLU A 41 -15.51 26.50 -9.95
N SER A 42 -16.50 27.33 -9.61
CA SER A 42 -16.35 28.78 -9.48
C SER A 42 -16.42 29.25 -8.03
N GLU A 43 -16.51 28.33 -7.08
CA GLU A 43 -16.66 28.58 -5.63
C GLU A 43 -17.83 29.50 -5.27
N LYS A 44 -18.84 29.59 -6.15
CA LYS A 44 -20.12 30.25 -5.88
C LYS A 44 -21.08 29.38 -5.07
N LEU A 45 -20.69 28.14 -4.78
CA LEU A 45 -21.41 27.18 -3.96
C LEU A 45 -20.41 26.18 -3.36
N GLY A 46 -20.57 25.89 -2.07
CA GLY A 46 -19.84 24.80 -1.42
C GLY A 46 -20.27 23.45 -1.98
N ALA A 47 -19.30 22.61 -2.32
CA ALA A 47 -19.57 21.26 -2.78
C ALA A 47 -20.03 20.38 -1.60
N PRO A 48 -21.03 19.51 -1.80
CA PRO A 48 -21.43 18.57 -0.77
C PRO A 48 -20.30 17.59 -0.46
N THR A 49 -20.26 17.07 0.76
CA THR A 49 -19.16 16.25 1.28
C THR A 49 -18.81 15.05 0.39
N HIS A 50 -19.80 14.39 -0.21
CA HIS A 50 -19.56 13.24 -1.10
C HIS A 50 -18.77 13.64 -2.36
N VAL A 51 -19.00 14.84 -2.91
CA VAL A 51 -18.23 15.37 -4.05
C VAL A 51 -16.81 15.67 -3.62
N VAL A 52 -16.62 16.31 -2.46
CA VAL A 52 -15.29 16.63 -1.93
C VAL A 52 -14.48 15.35 -1.69
N ASN A 53 -15.07 14.36 -1.02
CA ASN A 53 -14.43 13.08 -0.75
C ASN A 53 -14.05 12.34 -2.03
N TYR A 54 -14.94 12.32 -3.02
CA TYR A 54 -14.65 11.73 -4.33
C TYR A 54 -13.45 12.42 -5.00
N CYS A 55 -13.46 13.76 -5.04
CA CYS A 55 -12.39 14.53 -5.67
C CYS A 55 -11.05 14.33 -4.94
N LEU A 56 -11.05 14.33 -3.61
CA LEU A 56 -9.87 14.07 -2.79
C LEU A 56 -9.26 12.70 -3.09
N LYS A 57 -10.10 11.65 -3.12
CA LYS A 57 -9.65 10.29 -3.44
C LYS A 57 -9.04 10.22 -4.85
N SER A 58 -9.72 10.80 -5.83
CA SER A 58 -9.27 10.83 -7.23
C SER A 58 -7.93 11.56 -7.42
N VAL A 59 -7.70 12.64 -6.66
CA VAL A 59 -6.43 13.39 -6.71
C VAL A 59 -5.34 12.63 -5.96
N ALA A 60 -5.65 12.08 -4.77
CA ALA A 60 -4.70 11.31 -3.97
C ALA A 60 -4.16 10.08 -4.73
N GLU A 61 -5.01 9.38 -5.47
CA GLU A 61 -4.61 8.23 -6.32
C GLU A 61 -3.59 8.61 -7.40
N ARG A 62 -3.64 9.85 -7.90
CA ARG A 62 -2.70 10.34 -8.93
C ARG A 62 -1.39 10.83 -8.33
N VAL A 63 -1.43 11.45 -7.15
CA VAL A 63 -0.25 11.97 -6.44
C VAL A 63 0.52 10.85 -5.75
N CYS A 64 -0.19 9.86 -5.23
CA CYS A 64 0.38 8.68 -4.58
C CYS A 64 -0.25 7.42 -5.19
N PRO A 65 0.22 7.00 -6.38
CA PRO A 65 -0.18 5.71 -6.93
C PRO A 65 0.21 4.60 -5.93
N GLY A 66 -0.78 4.05 -5.24
CA GLY A 66 -0.62 3.06 -4.16
C GLY A 66 -1.11 3.50 -2.76
N ALA A 67 -1.67 4.71 -2.59
CA ALA A 67 -2.20 5.17 -1.30
C ALA A 67 -3.54 4.52 -0.91
N THR A 68 -4.37 4.17 -1.91
CA THR A 68 -5.72 3.64 -1.65
C THR A 68 -5.78 2.13 -1.67
N GLU A 69 -4.90 1.50 -2.44
CA GLU A 69 -4.70 0.06 -2.47
C GLU A 69 -3.20 -0.12 -2.33
N SER A 70 -2.75 -0.69 -1.22
CA SER A 70 -1.40 -1.24 -1.19
C SER A 70 -1.42 -2.32 -2.27
N SER A 71 -0.92 -1.98 -3.47
CA SER A 71 -0.86 -2.86 -4.64
C SER A 71 -0.61 -4.28 -4.17
N ASP A 72 -1.36 -5.27 -4.68
CA ASP A 72 -1.21 -6.66 -4.27
C ASP A 72 0.26 -7.11 -4.29
N VAL A 73 1.05 -6.54 -5.21
CA VAL A 73 2.51 -6.71 -5.30
C VAL A 73 3.25 -6.10 -4.10
N GLN A 74 2.88 -4.89 -3.66
CA GLN A 74 3.40 -4.24 -2.46
C GLN A 74 3.08 -5.05 -1.19
N GLN A 75 1.86 -5.58 -1.09
CA GLN A 75 1.47 -6.48 0.01
C GLN A 75 2.27 -7.79 -0.03
N ALA A 76 2.37 -8.43 -1.21
CA ALA A 76 3.16 -9.63 -1.40
C ALA A 76 4.64 -9.42 -1.03
N LEU A 77 5.23 -8.28 -1.43
CA LEU A 77 6.60 -7.90 -1.06
C LEU A 77 6.76 -7.72 0.45
N MET A 78 5.79 -7.09 1.12
CA MET A 78 5.79 -6.95 2.57
C MET A 78 5.73 -8.33 3.26
N HIS A 79 4.89 -9.24 2.79
CA HIS A 79 4.82 -10.61 3.30
C HIS A 79 6.13 -11.37 3.09
N ALA A 80 6.73 -11.27 1.91
CA ALA A 80 8.02 -11.90 1.59
C ALA A 80 9.13 -11.40 2.52
N ARG A 81 9.22 -10.09 2.76
CA ARG A 81 10.21 -9.50 3.68
C ARG A 81 10.06 -10.04 5.10
N ARG A 82 8.83 -10.11 5.62
CA ARG A 82 8.56 -10.67 6.96
C ARG A 82 8.96 -12.15 7.04
N ALA A 83 8.67 -12.93 6.01
CA ALA A 83 9.06 -14.34 5.95
C ALA A 83 10.59 -14.50 5.99
N VAL A 84 11.32 -13.72 5.20
CA VAL A 84 12.80 -13.72 5.21
C VAL A 84 13.34 -13.36 6.59
N ASP A 85 12.85 -12.27 7.21
CA ASP A 85 13.28 -11.87 8.55
C ASP A 85 13.09 -12.99 9.60
N THR A 86 11.97 -13.71 9.54
CA THR A 86 11.71 -14.83 10.45
C THR A 86 12.67 -15.99 10.23
N LEU A 87 12.96 -16.34 8.96
CA LEU A 87 13.88 -17.42 8.61
C LEU A 87 15.32 -17.07 9.01
N GLU A 88 15.75 -15.83 8.81
CA GLU A 88 17.08 -15.39 9.23
C GLU A 88 17.26 -15.48 10.75
N ARG A 89 16.23 -15.12 11.53
CA ARG A 89 16.26 -15.25 13.00
C ARG A 89 16.32 -16.72 13.42
N ALA A 90 15.57 -17.59 12.75
CA ALA A 90 15.61 -19.03 12.99
C ALA A 90 16.99 -19.61 12.65
N ALA A 91 17.56 -19.24 11.50
CA ALA A 91 18.88 -19.69 11.08
C ALA A 91 19.98 -19.23 12.07
N LYS A 92 19.90 -17.99 12.58
CA LYS A 92 20.81 -17.46 13.62
C LYS A 92 20.68 -18.17 14.96
N THR A 93 19.50 -18.69 15.31
CA THR A 93 19.29 -19.47 16.54
C THR A 93 19.73 -20.92 16.37
N GLU A 94 19.57 -21.51 15.19
CA GLU A 94 20.02 -22.85 14.87
C GLU A 94 21.56 -22.96 14.84
N THR A 95 22.25 -21.98 14.26
CA THR A 95 23.73 -21.91 14.31
C THR A 95 24.28 -21.70 15.72
N ARG A 96 23.48 -21.16 16.65
CA ARG A 96 23.84 -20.97 18.06
C ARG A 96 23.56 -22.19 18.94
N ARG A 97 22.93 -23.25 18.42
CA ARG A 97 22.60 -24.44 19.20
C ARG A 97 23.87 -25.29 19.36
N PRO A 98 24.47 -25.41 20.57
CA PRO A 98 25.66 -26.22 20.74
C PRO A 98 25.28 -27.68 20.53
N VAL A 99 26.02 -28.35 19.64
CA VAL A 99 25.92 -29.79 19.37
C VAL A 99 26.08 -30.53 20.70
N ARG A 100 24.97 -31.01 21.28
CA ARG A 100 25.02 -31.92 22.44
C ARG A 100 25.72 -33.20 21.97
N ARG A 101 27.02 -33.28 22.22
CA ARG A 101 27.85 -34.47 21.98
C ARG A 101 27.20 -35.66 22.68
N ARG A 102 26.73 -36.64 21.92
CA ARG A 102 26.37 -37.98 22.44
C ARG A 102 27.62 -38.54 23.14
N ALA A 103 27.57 -38.65 24.46
CA ALA A 103 28.64 -39.21 25.26
C ALA A 103 28.82 -40.70 24.94
N LYS A 104 30.09 -41.10 24.79
CA LYS A 104 30.54 -42.47 24.52
C LYS A 104 30.10 -43.41 25.63
N SER A 105 29.46 -44.52 25.28
CA SER A 105 29.47 -45.73 26.12
C SER A 105 30.45 -46.71 25.48
N ALA A 106 31.68 -46.69 25.99
CA ALA A 106 32.66 -47.74 25.73
C ALA A 106 32.32 -48.96 26.59
N LYS A 107 32.19 -50.14 25.99
CA LYS A 107 32.53 -51.39 26.69
C LYS A 107 33.45 -52.23 25.80
N LYS A 108 34.63 -52.46 26.37
CA LYS A 108 35.85 -53.04 25.81
C LYS A 108 35.89 -54.52 26.23
N LYS A 109 36.62 -55.32 25.43
CA LYS A 109 37.17 -56.67 25.73
C LYS A 109 36.16 -57.83 25.60
N SER A 110 36.49 -58.98 24.99
CA SER A 110 37.81 -59.57 24.69
C SER A 110 37.66 -60.89 23.90
N ALA A 111 38.71 -61.20 23.11
CA ALA A 111 39.24 -62.56 22.82
C ALA A 111 38.34 -63.51 22.00
N SER A 112 38.81 -64.44 21.16
CA SER A 112 40.12 -64.88 20.67
C SER A 112 39.75 -65.93 19.60
N LYS A 113 40.12 -65.73 18.33
CA LYS A 113 41.17 -66.48 17.62
C LYS A 113 40.91 -68.00 17.53
N ALA A 114 40.51 -68.47 16.34
CA ALA A 114 41.08 -69.59 15.57
C ALA A 114 40.12 -69.92 14.41
#